data_AF-A0A7L3K6Q5-F1
#
_entry.id   AF-A0A7L3K6Q5-F1
#
_cell.length_a   1.000
_cell.length_b   1.000
_cell.length_c   1.000
_cell.angle_alpha   90.00
_cell.angle_beta   90.00
_cell.angle_gamma   90.00
#
_symmetry.space_group_name_H-M   'P 1'
#
loop_
_entity.id
_entity.type
_entity.pdbx_description
1 polymer ?
#
loop_
_entity_poly.entity_id
_entity_poly.type
_entity_poly.pdbx_seq_one_letter_code
_entity_poly.pdbx_strand_id
1 'polypeptide(L)'
;GEDEHCKPMLCKMQNEIALVHELLDDMETEVKQQEKLKDSLKEIQKAAERDQNEAQHLLEHIPPYLPKATQSCITVPAVKHEGQTKAVEPRNAKKAAKETKVIKEAALITAEEFECVPA
;
A
#
# COMPACT_ATOMS: atom_id res chain seq x y z
N GLY A 1 26.68 48.76 46.89
CA GLY A 1 25.73 48.76 45.77
C GLY A 1 26.31 47.98 44.62
N GLU A 2 26.40 46.65 44.78
CA GLU A 2 26.95 45.73 43.76
C GLU A 2 25.94 44.64 43.35
N ASP A 3 24.81 44.54 44.05
CA ASP A 3 23.80 43.49 43.87
C ASP A 3 22.89 43.73 42.64
N GLU A 4 22.67 44.99 42.25
CA GLU A 4 21.79 45.33 41.11
C GLU A 4 22.35 44.91 39.74
N HIS A 5 23.68 44.81 39.59
CA HIS A 5 24.28 44.50 38.29
C HIS A 5 24.31 42.99 37.98
N CYS A 6 24.31 42.14 39.02
CA CYS A 6 24.28 40.68 38.88
C CYS A 6 22.88 40.11 38.69
N LYS A 7 21.86 40.77 39.25
CA LYS A 7 20.45 40.38 39.15
C LYS A 7 19.95 40.11 37.71
N PRO A 8 20.19 40.97 36.70
CA PRO A 8 19.75 40.69 35.33
C PRO A 8 20.44 39.46 34.72
N MET A 9 21.68 39.17 35.10
CA MET A 9 22.40 37.99 34.62
C MET A 9 21.85 36.71 35.26
N LEU A 10 21.53 36.75 36.56
CA LEU A 10 20.87 35.63 37.25
C LEU A 10 19.48 35.36 36.68
N CYS A 11 18.69 36.39 36.37
CA CYS A 11 17.39 36.21 35.71
C CYS A 11 17.52 35.57 34.32
N LYS A 12 18.53 35.95 33.53
CA LYS A 12 18.82 35.32 32.24
C LYS A 12 19.18 33.84 32.40
N MET A 13 20.08 33.53 33.33
CA MET A 13 20.45 32.14 33.64
C MET A 13 19.25 31.31 34.05
N GLN A 14 18.37 31.86 34.91
CA GLN A 14 17.17 31.16 35.33
C GLN A 14 16.24 30.85 34.16
N ASN A 15 16.04 31.82 33.25
CA ASN A 15 15.22 31.62 32.05
C ASN A 15 15.84 30.60 31.09
N GLU A 16 17.16 30.65 30.89
CA GLU A 16 17.86 29.68 30.05
C GLU A 16 17.78 28.27 30.62
N ILE A 17 17.91 28.11 31.94
CA ILE A 17 17.74 26.81 32.61
C ILE A 17 16.32 26.29 32.43
N ALA A 18 15.30 27.15 32.58
CA ALA A 18 13.91 26.77 32.35
C ALA A 18 13.69 26.31 30.89
N LEU A 19 14.21 27.06 29.92
CA LEU A 19 14.11 26.70 28.50
C LEU A 19 14.81 25.38 28.19
N VAL A 20 16.00 25.15 28.75
CA VAL A 20 16.72 23.88 28.59
C VAL A 20 15.94 22.72 29.19
N HIS A 21 15.29 22.92 30.35
CA HIS A 21 14.46 21.89 30.96
C HIS A 21 13.27 21.53 30.06
N GLU A 22 12.54 22.52 29.56
CA GLU A 22 11.41 22.30 28.64
C GLU A 22 11.88 21.57 27.37
N LEU A 23 13.02 21.97 26.80
CA LEU A 23 13.58 21.31 25.63
C LEU A 23 13.97 19.84 25.90
N LEU A 24 14.47 19.54 27.09
CA LEU A 24 14.81 18.16 27.48
C LEU A 24 13.54 17.31 27.65
N ASP A 25 12.49 17.87 28.26
CA ASP A 25 11.19 17.21 28.38
C ASP A 25 10.61 16.89 26.99
N ASP A 26 10.60 17.88 26.08
CA ASP A 26 10.15 17.70 24.71
C ASP A 26 10.94 16.60 23.99
N MET A 27 12.27 16.63 24.12
CA MET A 27 13.15 15.59 23.54
C MET A 27 12.85 14.21 24.10
N GLU A 28 12.60 14.07 25.40
CA GLU A 28 12.24 12.79 26.01
C GLU A 28 10.91 12.26 25.44
N THR A 29 9.92 13.13 25.28
CA THR A 29 8.63 12.73 24.69
C THR A 29 8.77 12.31 23.23
N GLU A 30 9.57 13.04 22.45
CA GLU A 30 9.84 12.75 21.05
C GLU A 30 10.53 11.38 20.89
N VAL A 31 11.56 11.10 21.70
CA VAL A 31 12.26 9.81 21.69
C VAL A 31 11.29 8.65 21.98
N LYS A 32 10.40 8.81 22.96
CA LYS A 32 9.37 7.79 23.27
C LYS A 32 8.39 7.59 22.10
N GLN A 33 8.02 8.66 21.39
CA GLN A 33 7.16 8.55 20.22
C GLN A 33 7.87 7.83 19.06
N GLN A 34 9.14 8.16 18.80
CA GLN A 34 9.94 7.52 17.77
C GLN A 34 10.12 6.02 18.03
N GLU A 35 10.29 5.61 19.28
CA GLU A 35 10.36 4.19 19.63
C GLU A 35 9.06 3.45 19.29
N LYS A 36 7.90 4.01 19.65
CA LYS A 36 6.59 3.44 19.31
C LYS A 36 6.37 3.36 17.80
N LEU A 37 6.78 4.40 17.06
CA LEU A 37 6.69 4.42 15.61
C LEU A 37 7.58 3.34 14.98
N LYS A 38 8.81 3.20 15.47
CA LYS A 38 9.76 2.16 15.03
C LYS A 38 9.18 0.75 15.24
N ASP A 39 8.55 0.49 16.37
CA ASP A 39 7.93 -0.83 16.62
C ASP A 39 6.73 -1.07 15.70
N SER A 40 5.89 -0.04 15.48
CA SER A 40 4.77 -0.12 14.54
C SER A 40 5.23 -0.39 13.10
N LEU A 41 6.30 0.27 12.66
CA LEU A 41 6.90 0.05 11.34
C LEU A 41 7.43 -1.37 11.17
N LYS A 42 8.04 -1.96 12.21
CA LYS A 42 8.48 -3.36 12.17
C LYS A 42 7.32 -4.34 12.01
N GLU A 43 6.19 -4.09 12.67
CA GLU A 43 5.01 -4.96 12.53
C GLU A 43 4.39 -4.84 11.14
N ILE A 44 4.32 -3.61 10.58
CA ILE A 44 3.87 -3.40 9.19
C ILE A 44 4.80 -4.12 8.20
N GLN A 45 6.13 -4.02 8.40
CA GLN A 45 7.09 -4.72 7.56
C GLN A 45 6.86 -6.23 7.57
N LYS A 46 6.73 -6.84 8.76
CA LYS A 46 6.45 -8.28 8.88
C LYS A 46 5.14 -8.67 8.22
N ALA A 47 4.10 -7.84 8.33
CA ALA A 47 2.83 -8.09 7.66
C ALA A 47 2.99 -8.08 6.13
N ALA A 48 3.64 -7.05 5.58
CA ALA A 48 3.89 -6.93 4.15
C ALA A 48 4.74 -8.09 3.60
N GLU A 49 5.76 -8.54 4.34
CA GLU A 49 6.58 -9.69 3.96
C GLU A 49 5.75 -10.99 3.88
N ARG A 50 4.82 -11.20 4.82
CA ARG A 50 3.90 -12.35 4.77
C ARG A 50 2.97 -12.29 3.56
N ASP A 51 2.34 -11.14 3.33
CA ASP A 51 1.40 -10.95 2.22
C ASP A 51 2.10 -11.14 0.87
N GLN A 52 3.33 -10.63 0.75
CA GLN A 52 4.17 -10.83 -0.43
C GLN A 52 4.49 -12.32 -0.66
N ASN A 53 4.88 -13.03 0.39
CA ASN A 53 5.19 -14.46 0.30
C ASN A 53 3.96 -15.29 -0.09
N GLU A 54 2.79 -14.96 0.47
CA GLU A 54 1.52 -15.60 0.10
C GLU A 54 1.16 -15.33 -1.36
N ALA A 55 1.24 -14.08 -1.80
CA ALA A 55 0.98 -13.72 -3.19
C ALA A 55 1.93 -14.42 -4.17
N GLN A 56 3.22 -14.54 -3.81
CA GLN A 56 4.20 -15.28 -4.59
C GLN A 56 3.86 -16.76 -4.66
N HIS A 57 3.51 -17.39 -3.53
CA HIS A 57 3.09 -18.79 -3.49
C HIS A 57 1.86 -19.03 -4.38
N LEU A 58 0.85 -18.16 -4.32
CA LEU A 58 -0.32 -18.24 -5.19
C LEU A 58 0.05 -18.14 -6.67
N LEU A 59 1.01 -17.28 -7.03
CA LEU A 59 1.50 -17.12 -8.40
C LEU A 59 2.25 -18.35 -8.91
N GLU A 60 3.06 -18.99 -8.06
CA GLU A 60 3.83 -20.19 -8.39
C GLU A 60 2.95 -21.45 -8.51
N HIS A 61 1.82 -21.48 -7.79
CA HIS A 61 0.96 -22.65 -7.67
C HIS A 61 -0.37 -22.53 -8.44
N ILE A 62 -0.42 -21.71 -9.50
CA ILE A 62 -1.60 -21.62 -10.37
C ILE A 62 -1.81 -22.96 -11.11
N PRO A 63 -2.98 -23.60 -10.97
CA PRO A 63 -3.24 -24.84 -11.68
C PRO A 63 -3.17 -24.67 -13.21
N PRO A 64 -2.55 -25.61 -13.94
CA PRO A 64 -2.26 -25.48 -15.37
C PRO A 64 -3.50 -25.47 -16.26
N TYR A 65 -4.65 -25.89 -15.72
CA TYR A 65 -5.93 -25.93 -16.42
C TYR A 65 -6.72 -24.62 -16.31
N LEU A 66 -6.28 -23.66 -15.48
CA LEU A 66 -6.92 -22.36 -15.41
C LEU A 66 -6.54 -21.49 -16.62
N PRO A 67 -7.47 -20.66 -17.14
CA PRO A 67 -7.14 -19.66 -18.14
C PRO A 67 -6.01 -18.79 -17.62
N LYS A 68 -4.92 -18.66 -18.41
CA LYS A 68 -3.83 -17.76 -18.07
C LYS A 68 -4.40 -16.34 -17.98
N ALA A 69 -4.06 -15.63 -16.91
CA ALA A 69 -4.47 -14.24 -16.74
C ALA A 69 -4.11 -13.45 -18.01
N THR A 70 -5.13 -12.92 -18.69
CA THR A 70 -4.94 -11.97 -19.77
C THR A 70 -4.27 -10.72 -19.20
N GLN A 71 -3.38 -10.12 -19.98
CA GLN A 71 -2.50 -9.00 -19.61
C GLN A 71 -3.21 -7.77 -19.00
N SER A 72 -4.56 -7.71 -19.04
CA SER A 72 -5.37 -6.68 -18.40
C SER A 72 -5.49 -6.79 -16.87
N CYS A 73 -5.21 -7.96 -16.27
CA CYS A 73 -5.34 -8.16 -14.82
C CYS A 73 -4.00 -8.09 -14.07
N ILE A 74 -2.86 -8.07 -14.80
CA ILE A 74 -1.54 -7.98 -14.20
C ILE A 74 -1.16 -6.49 -14.08
N THR A 75 -1.80 -5.78 -13.16
CA THR A 75 -1.24 -4.54 -12.62
C THR A 75 -0.28 -4.87 -11.49
N VAL A 76 0.80 -5.58 -11.81
CA VAL A 76 2.05 -5.43 -11.06
C VAL A 76 2.65 -4.13 -11.58
N PRO A 77 2.82 -3.06 -10.77
CA PRO A 77 3.46 -1.85 -11.24
C PRO A 77 4.94 -2.16 -11.47
N ALA A 78 5.27 -2.58 -12.69
CA ALA A 78 6.64 -2.51 -13.16
C ALA A 78 6.96 -1.01 -13.29
N VAL A 79 7.67 -0.47 -12.30
CA VAL A 79 8.24 0.87 -12.36
C VAL A 79 9.16 0.94 -13.58
N LYS A 80 8.64 1.48 -14.68
CA LYS A 80 9.44 2.14 -15.72
C LYS A 80 8.73 3.42 -16.14
N HIS A 81 9.52 4.47 -15.99
CA HIS A 81 9.26 5.86 -16.30
C HIS A 81 9.11 6.08 -17.82
N GLU A 82 8.54 7.24 -18.15
CA GLU A 82 8.39 7.87 -19.47
C GLU A 82 7.16 7.46 -20.30
N GLY A 83 6.31 8.46 -20.52
CA GLY A 83 4.96 8.29 -20.99
C GLY A 83 4.79 8.32 -22.50
N GLN A 84 3.59 7.96 -22.92
CA GLN A 84 2.92 8.66 -24.00
C GLN A 84 1.42 8.43 -23.88
N THR A 85 0.70 9.53 -23.75
CA THR A 85 -0.73 9.64 -24.02
C THR A 85 -1.00 9.25 -25.48
N LYS A 86 -1.96 8.34 -25.71
CA LYS A 86 -3.22 8.61 -26.42
C LYS A 86 -4.08 7.35 -26.53
N ALA A 87 -5.32 7.49 -26.10
CA ALA A 87 -6.40 6.53 -26.30
C ALA A 87 -6.77 6.44 -27.79
N VAL A 88 -6.84 5.22 -28.34
CA VAL A 88 -7.70 4.87 -29.50
C VAL A 88 -8.13 3.40 -29.39
N GLU A 89 -9.44 3.20 -29.51
CA GLU A 89 -10.23 1.95 -29.53
C GLU A 89 -9.74 0.89 -30.56
N PRO A 90 -9.84 -0.43 -30.29
CA PRO A 90 -9.22 -1.44 -31.13
C PRO A 90 -10.08 -1.81 -32.34
N ARG A 91 -9.53 -1.62 -33.55
CA ARG A 91 -10.06 -2.23 -34.78
C ARG A 91 -9.62 -3.69 -34.89
N ASN A 92 -10.61 -4.58 -34.89
CA ASN A 92 -10.47 -6.01 -35.14
C ASN A 92 -9.84 -6.31 -36.51
N ALA A 93 -8.73 -7.06 -36.54
CA ALA A 93 -8.15 -7.60 -37.76
C ALA A 93 -7.85 -9.11 -37.64
N LYS A 94 -8.79 -9.89 -38.21
CA LYS A 94 -8.65 -11.16 -38.96
C LYS A 94 -7.54 -12.17 -38.58
N LYS A 95 -7.99 -13.20 -37.84
CA LYS A 95 -7.77 -14.67 -37.91
C LYS A 95 -6.44 -15.24 -38.46
N ALA A 96 -5.84 -16.13 -37.66
CA ALA A 96 -5.10 -17.31 -38.13
C ALA A 96 -5.79 -18.59 -37.61
N ALA A 97 -5.86 -19.62 -38.46
CA ALA A 97 -6.62 -20.84 -38.27
C ALA A 97 -6.14 -21.70 -37.09
N LYS A 98 -7.00 -21.85 -36.07
CA LYS A 98 -6.99 -22.97 -35.13
C LYS A 98 -8.43 -23.45 -35.00
N GLU A 99 -8.63 -24.76 -35.01
CA GLU A 99 -9.92 -25.44 -34.93
C GLU A 99 -10.91 -24.69 -34.05
N THR A 100 -12.01 -24.27 -34.67
CA THR A 100 -13.10 -23.61 -33.96
C THR A 100 -13.83 -24.69 -33.18
N LYS A 101 -13.37 -24.99 -31.97
CA LYS A 101 -14.19 -25.71 -31.00
C LYS A 101 -15.42 -24.85 -30.79
N VAL A 102 -16.56 -25.28 -31.35
CA VAL A 102 -17.84 -24.64 -31.16
C VAL A 102 -18.21 -24.83 -29.70
N ILE A 103 -17.86 -23.85 -28.87
CA ILE A 103 -18.33 -23.78 -27.49
C ILE A 103 -19.83 -23.48 -27.62
N LYS A 104 -20.66 -24.46 -27.25
CA LYS A 104 -22.10 -24.23 -27.13
C LYS A 104 -22.28 -23.30 -25.93
N GLU A 105 -22.62 -22.06 -26.21
CA GLU A 105 -23.00 -21.10 -25.17
C GLU A 105 -24.25 -21.65 -24.47
N ALA A 106 -24.15 -21.87 -23.16
CA ALA A 106 -25.30 -22.25 -22.34
C ALA A 106 -26.04 -20.97 -21.94
N ALA A 107 -27.37 -20.97 -22.06
CA ALA A 107 -28.17 -19.85 -21.57
C ALA A 107 -27.91 -19.65 -20.07
N LEU A 108 -27.60 -18.42 -19.68
CA LEU A 108 -27.49 -18.06 -18.28
C LEU A 108 -28.89 -17.98 -17.69
N ILE A 109 -29.05 -18.53 -16.48
CA ILE A 109 -30.30 -18.43 -15.73
C ILE A 109 -30.49 -16.96 -15.36
N THR A 110 -31.66 -16.42 -15.68
CA THR A 110 -32.05 -15.06 -15.29
C THR A 110 -32.37 -15.01 -13.80
N ALA A 111 -32.26 -13.83 -13.18
CA ALA A 111 -32.53 -13.67 -11.75
C ALA A 111 -33.96 -14.14 -11.37
N GLU A 112 -34.93 -13.89 -12.25
CA GLU A 112 -36.33 -14.31 -12.10
C GLU A 112 -36.50 -15.84 -12.11
N GLU A 113 -35.75 -16.56 -12.95
CA GLU A 113 -35.76 -18.03 -12.99
C GLU A 113 -35.13 -18.66 -11.74
N PHE A 114 -34.14 -18.00 -11.13
CA PHE A 114 -33.48 -18.48 -9.92
C PHE A 114 -34.38 -18.37 -8.68
N GLU A 115 -35.22 -17.34 -8.61
CA GLU A 115 -36.17 -17.13 -7.50
C GLU A 115 -37.28 -18.20 -7.43
N CYS A 116 -37.52 -18.92 -8.52
CA CYS A 116 -38.51 -20.00 -8.57
C CYS A 116 -37.99 -21.35 -8.04
N VAL A 117 -36.73 -21.44 -7.63
CA VAL A 117 -36.14 -22.67 -7.08
C VAL A 117 -36.48 -22.78 -5.58
N PRO A 118 -37.21 -23.82 -5.15
CA PRO A 118 -37.51 -24.03 -3.72
C PRO A 118 -36.22 -24.28 -2.93
N ALA A 119 -36.15 -23.70 -1.72
CA ALA A 119 -35.04 -23.87 -0.78
C ALA A 119 -34.93 -25.31 -0.23
#